data_AF-A0A517U5I4-F1
#
_entry.id   AF-A0A517U5I4-F1
#
_cell.length_a   1.000
_cell.length_b   1.000
_cell.length_c   1.000
_cell.angle_alpha   90.00
_cell.angle_beta   90.00
_cell.angle_gamma   90.00
#
_symmetry.space_group_name_H-M   'P 1'
#
loop_
_entity.id
_entity.type
_entity.pdbx_description
1 polymer ?
#
loop_
_entity_poly.entity_id
_entity_poly.type
_entity_poly.pdbx_seq_one_letter_code
_entity_poly.pdbx_strand_id
1 'polypeptide(L)'
;MCCDYFFALRVRLALLAGPRCSSEYFFVAVAPIAAQPLEYYEIFNTVVRNPTNGHYYELIKLGSATRTFAESSAAAGAKSYQGIPGHLVTITSQAEQDFIDNTYQRGGNYQVWMGASDSAIEGEWRWVTGPEAGQLFWRTESTKPVITGVAFGFESWGAHRYYSPYYDGYWYFEPSNGGELGNNEDFATFAIGRGTPNITRWRDLPGEYSRGLRDWVQCYMVEYSIPEPASMTLMMVAALAFPRRGQRRAAC
;
A
#
# COMPACT_ATOMS: atom_id res chain seq x y z
N MET A 1 -13.05 14.78 -32.92
CA MET A 1 -13.11 16.21 -32.58
C MET A 1 -12.88 16.31 -31.08
N CYS A 2 -11.70 16.79 -30.67
CA CYS A 2 -11.38 17.10 -29.28
C CYS A 2 -12.38 18.13 -28.73
N CYS A 3 -12.81 17.94 -27.49
CA CYS A 3 -13.40 19.00 -26.69
C CYS A 3 -12.52 19.12 -25.44
N ASP A 4 -11.57 20.05 -25.50
CA ASP A 4 -10.77 20.48 -24.36
C ASP A 4 -11.68 21.20 -23.35
N TYR A 5 -11.83 20.64 -22.16
CA TYR A 5 -12.40 21.37 -21.02
C TYR A 5 -11.27 22.00 -20.21
N PHE A 6 -10.78 23.15 -20.67
CA PHE A 6 -9.99 24.06 -19.84
C PHE A 6 -10.95 24.87 -18.95
N PHE A 7 -11.14 24.46 -17.70
CA PHE A 7 -11.76 25.32 -16.68
C PHE A 7 -10.70 26.25 -16.10
N ALA A 8 -10.51 27.42 -16.72
CA ALA A 8 -9.70 28.49 -16.15
C ALA A 8 -10.55 29.29 -15.14
N LEU A 9 -10.45 28.96 -13.85
CA LEU A 9 -11.09 29.73 -12.78
C LEU A 9 -10.34 31.06 -12.59
N ARG A 10 -10.83 32.14 -13.21
CA ARG A 10 -10.30 33.50 -13.00
C ARG A 10 -10.80 34.04 -11.66
N VAL A 11 -10.00 33.92 -10.60
CA VAL A 11 -10.22 34.67 -9.36
C VAL A 11 -9.67 36.09 -9.57
N ARG A 12 -10.56 37.08 -9.75
CA ARG A 12 -10.18 38.50 -9.70
C ARG A 12 -10.01 38.90 -8.25
N LEU A 13 -8.75 39.00 -7.79
CA LEU A 13 -8.43 39.69 -6.55
C LEU A 13 -8.31 41.19 -6.87
N ALA A 14 -9.27 41.99 -6.41
CA ALA A 14 -9.20 43.43 -6.50
C ALA A 14 -8.21 43.96 -5.45
N LEU A 15 -7.08 44.51 -5.90
CA LEU A 15 -6.12 45.21 -5.04
C LEU A 15 -6.09 46.69 -5.41
N LEU A 16 -6.36 47.54 -4.42
CA LEU A 16 -6.20 48.98 -4.48
C LEU A 16 -4.69 49.33 -4.42
N ALA A 17 -4.21 49.89 -5.53
CA ALA A 17 -3.14 50.89 -5.73
C ALA A 17 -1.77 50.79 -5.02
N GLY A 18 -0.69 50.85 -5.83
CA GLY A 18 0.62 51.43 -5.46
C GLY A 18 1.80 50.95 -6.34
N PRO A 19 2.64 51.83 -6.94
CA PRO A 19 3.66 51.41 -7.90
C PRO A 19 5.00 51.16 -7.21
N ARG A 20 5.40 49.90 -7.03
CA ARG A 20 6.80 49.56 -6.81
C ARG A 20 7.15 48.27 -7.54
N CYS A 21 8.26 48.35 -8.27
CA CYS A 21 8.95 47.26 -8.91
C CYS A 21 9.20 46.12 -7.90
N SER A 22 8.60 44.95 -8.13
CA SER A 22 8.98 43.70 -7.47
C SER A 22 8.90 42.59 -8.51
N SER A 23 10.00 41.86 -8.71
CA SER A 23 10.00 40.64 -9.51
C SER A 23 9.08 39.63 -8.85
N GLU A 24 7.94 39.35 -9.47
CA GLU A 24 7.06 38.28 -9.03
C GLU A 24 7.73 36.94 -9.38
N TYR A 25 8.35 36.32 -8.37
CA TYR A 25 8.68 34.91 -8.46
C TYR A 25 7.36 34.14 -8.43
N PHE A 26 6.90 33.72 -9.60
CA PHE A 26 5.79 32.78 -9.73
C PHE A 26 6.23 31.43 -9.16
N PHE A 27 6.01 31.23 -7.87
CA PHE A 27 5.94 29.89 -7.32
C PHE A 27 4.65 29.29 -7.84
N VAL A 28 4.73 28.46 -8.89
CA VAL A 28 3.65 27.52 -9.19
C VAL A 28 3.69 26.50 -8.06
N ALA A 29 2.98 26.80 -6.97
CA ALA A 29 2.58 25.79 -6.02
C ALA A 29 1.60 24.89 -6.78
N VAL A 30 2.12 23.79 -7.35
CA VAL A 30 1.28 22.67 -7.75
C VAL A 30 0.65 22.21 -6.45
N ALA A 31 -0.61 22.56 -6.22
CA ALA A 31 -1.36 22.00 -5.10
C ALA A 31 -1.19 20.48 -5.16
N PRO A 32 -0.97 19.78 -4.04
CA PRO A 32 -1.01 18.32 -4.06
C PRO A 32 -2.33 17.92 -4.72
N ILE A 33 -2.27 17.07 -5.74
CA ILE A 33 -3.47 16.52 -6.38
C ILE A 33 -4.30 15.92 -5.24
N ALA A 34 -5.43 16.55 -4.90
CA ALA A 34 -6.41 15.95 -4.01
C ALA A 34 -6.81 14.62 -4.64
N ALA A 35 -6.77 13.50 -3.91
CA ALA A 35 -7.03 12.13 -4.37
C ALA A 35 -8.04 12.08 -5.53
N GLN A 36 -7.53 12.21 -6.76
CA GLN A 36 -8.33 12.02 -7.95
C GLN A 36 -8.08 10.57 -8.37
N PRO A 37 -9.12 9.84 -8.81
CA PRO A 37 -8.90 8.54 -9.40
C PRO A 37 -7.94 8.68 -10.57
N LEU A 38 -6.89 7.87 -10.60
CA LEU A 38 -6.01 7.78 -11.77
C LEU A 38 -6.80 7.20 -12.94
N GLU A 39 -6.52 7.67 -14.16
CA GLU A 39 -7.08 7.04 -15.35
C GLU A 39 -6.51 5.62 -15.51
N TYR A 40 -7.27 4.69 -16.09
CA TYR A 40 -6.91 3.27 -16.17
C TYR A 40 -5.50 3.02 -16.76
N TYR A 41 -5.06 3.85 -17.71
CA TYR A 41 -3.74 3.72 -18.34
C TYR A 41 -2.59 4.28 -17.49
N GLU A 42 -2.92 5.04 -16.44
CA GLU A 42 -1.96 5.69 -15.54
C GLU A 42 -1.83 4.97 -14.19
N ILE A 43 -2.73 4.01 -13.88
CA ILE A 43 -2.71 3.31 -12.58
C ILE A 43 -1.44 2.47 -12.37
N PHE A 44 -0.82 1.97 -13.44
CA PHE A 44 0.30 1.04 -13.36
C PHE A 44 1.63 1.74 -13.56
N ASN A 45 2.61 1.39 -12.72
CA ASN A 45 3.97 1.94 -12.75
C ASN A 45 4.03 3.46 -12.60
N THR A 46 3.00 4.04 -11.95
CA THR A 46 2.95 5.45 -11.58
C THR A 46 3.07 5.56 -10.07
N VAL A 47 4.02 6.38 -9.61
CA VAL A 47 4.24 6.65 -8.20
C VAL A 47 3.31 7.77 -7.76
N VAL A 48 2.48 7.52 -6.75
CA VAL A 48 1.49 8.47 -6.22
C VAL A 48 1.80 8.75 -4.76
N ARG A 49 1.82 10.03 -4.37
CA ARG A 49 1.97 10.43 -2.96
C ARG A 49 0.63 10.41 -2.25
N ASN A 50 0.55 9.72 -1.12
CA ASN A 50 -0.58 9.86 -0.20
C ASN A 50 -0.43 11.19 0.59
N PRO A 51 -1.37 12.13 0.48
CA PRO A 51 -1.26 13.41 1.18
C PRO A 51 -1.34 13.28 2.70
N THR A 52 -1.93 12.21 3.22
CA THR A 52 -2.23 12.01 4.65
C THR A 52 -1.00 11.56 5.45
N ASN A 53 -0.29 10.54 4.98
CA ASN A 53 0.92 10.01 5.65
C ASN A 53 2.23 10.41 4.93
N GLY A 54 2.12 11.01 3.74
CA GLY A 54 3.25 11.44 2.94
C GLY A 54 4.03 10.34 2.22
N HIS A 55 3.67 9.07 2.40
CA HIS A 55 4.30 7.93 1.71
C HIS A 55 3.97 7.93 0.22
N TYR A 56 4.74 7.18 -0.56
CA TYR A 56 4.50 7.00 -1.98
C TYR A 56 4.10 5.57 -2.30
N TYR A 57 3.19 5.38 -3.25
CA TYR A 57 2.62 4.10 -3.63
C TYR A 57 2.74 3.89 -5.14
N GLU A 58 3.04 2.67 -5.55
CA GLU A 58 3.17 2.29 -6.96
C GLU A 58 2.52 0.91 -7.18
N LEU A 59 1.47 0.85 -7.98
CA LEU A 59 0.84 -0.40 -8.37
C LEU A 59 1.57 -1.01 -9.57
N ILE A 60 2.07 -2.24 -9.41
CA ILE A 60 2.79 -2.95 -10.47
C ILE A 60 1.95 -4.09 -11.00
N LYS A 61 1.72 -4.09 -12.31
CA LYS A 61 1.07 -5.19 -13.01
C LYS A 61 2.07 -6.31 -13.28
N LEU A 62 1.74 -7.51 -12.84
CA LEU A 62 2.40 -8.74 -13.25
C LEU A 62 2.01 -9.00 -14.72
N GLY A 63 3.00 -9.14 -15.60
CA GLY A 63 2.77 -9.44 -17.01
C GLY A 63 2.23 -10.86 -17.21
N SER A 64 2.57 -11.52 -18.32
CA SER A 64 2.25 -12.94 -18.53
C SER A 64 2.93 -13.89 -17.53
N ALA A 65 3.90 -13.39 -16.76
CA ALA A 65 4.50 -14.06 -15.62
C ALA A 65 3.77 -13.63 -14.33
N THR A 66 2.95 -14.53 -13.80
CA THR A 66 2.49 -14.51 -12.41
C THR A 66 3.70 -14.60 -11.48
N ARG A 67 3.66 -13.96 -10.31
CA ARG A 67 4.72 -14.00 -9.30
C ARG A 67 4.18 -14.49 -7.96
N THR A 68 4.97 -15.28 -7.25
CA THR A 68 4.71 -15.63 -5.84
C THR A 68 4.74 -14.40 -4.94
N PHE A 69 4.27 -14.56 -3.70
CA PHE A 69 4.46 -13.54 -2.67
C PHE A 69 5.95 -13.20 -2.51
N ALA A 70 6.81 -14.22 -2.39
CA ALA A 70 8.25 -14.02 -2.19
C ALA A 70 8.91 -13.28 -3.35
N GLU A 71 8.55 -13.61 -4.60
CA GLU A 71 9.06 -12.93 -5.80
C GLU A 71 8.56 -11.48 -5.87
N SER A 72 7.30 -11.23 -5.53
CA SER A 72 6.72 -9.89 -5.46
C SER A 72 7.36 -9.05 -4.34
N SER A 73 7.62 -9.65 -3.18
CA SER A 73 8.30 -9.03 -2.05
C SER A 73 9.73 -8.64 -2.39
N ALA A 74 10.50 -9.55 -2.99
CA ALA A 74 11.84 -9.25 -3.47
C ALA A 74 11.85 -8.16 -4.56
N ALA A 75 10.88 -8.19 -5.49
CA ALA A 75 10.77 -7.17 -6.55
C ALA A 75 10.41 -5.78 -6.00
N ALA A 76 9.54 -5.71 -5.00
CA ALA A 76 9.23 -4.46 -4.30
C ALA A 76 10.45 -3.94 -3.53
N GLY A 77 11.17 -4.83 -2.82
CA GLY A 77 12.41 -4.50 -2.09
C GLY A 77 13.57 -4.03 -2.96
N ALA A 78 13.57 -4.39 -4.25
CA ALA A 78 14.57 -3.95 -5.22
C ALA A 78 14.29 -2.56 -5.82
N LYS A 79 13.11 -1.98 -5.57
CA LYS A 79 12.74 -0.66 -6.08
C LYS A 79 13.23 0.46 -5.16
N SER A 80 13.37 1.64 -5.75
CA SER A 80 13.61 2.88 -5.00
C SER A 80 12.94 4.06 -5.69
N TYR A 81 12.49 5.01 -4.88
CA TYR A 81 11.95 6.28 -5.36
C TYR A 81 12.57 7.42 -4.56
N GLN A 82 13.23 8.36 -5.23
CA GLN A 82 13.91 9.49 -4.58
C GLN A 82 14.91 9.08 -3.47
N GLY A 83 15.54 7.91 -3.61
CA GLY A 83 16.47 7.35 -2.61
C GLY A 83 15.79 6.63 -1.44
N ILE A 84 14.47 6.54 -1.42
CA ILE A 84 13.70 5.75 -0.45
C ILE A 84 13.55 4.33 -0.99
N PRO A 85 13.95 3.29 -0.25
CA PRO A 85 13.76 1.90 -0.66
C PRO A 85 12.27 1.52 -0.64
N GLY A 86 11.85 0.71 -1.60
CA GLY A 86 10.49 0.17 -1.67
C GLY A 86 10.31 -1.07 -0.80
N HIS A 87 9.06 -1.39 -0.49
CA HIS A 87 8.63 -2.66 0.09
C HIS A 87 7.20 -2.97 -0.34
N LEU A 88 6.70 -4.19 -0.11
CA LEU A 88 5.27 -4.43 -0.29
C LEU A 88 4.50 -3.54 0.67
N VAL A 89 3.39 -2.99 0.18
CA VAL A 89 2.57 -2.04 0.94
C VAL A 89 2.12 -2.62 2.27
N THR A 90 2.24 -1.84 3.33
CA THR A 90 1.53 -2.06 4.59
C THR A 90 0.32 -1.12 4.59
N ILE A 91 -0.81 -1.55 5.16
CA ILE A 91 -2.00 -0.70 5.24
C ILE A 91 -2.39 -0.62 6.71
N THR A 92 -1.97 0.45 7.37
CA THR A 92 -1.97 0.57 8.83
C THR A 92 -3.11 1.44 9.36
N SER A 93 -3.91 2.03 8.47
CA SER A 93 -5.02 2.89 8.84
C SER A 93 -6.15 2.90 7.81
N GLN A 94 -7.35 3.26 8.25
CA GLN A 94 -8.49 3.46 7.35
C GLN A 94 -8.21 4.54 6.30
N ALA A 95 -7.52 5.62 6.68
CA ALA A 95 -7.21 6.71 5.75
C ALA A 95 -6.26 6.27 4.62
N GLU A 96 -5.38 5.31 4.89
CA GLU A 96 -4.51 4.70 3.89
C GLU A 96 -5.28 3.76 2.97
N GLN A 97 -6.16 2.92 3.53
CA GLN A 97 -7.06 2.06 2.76
C GLN A 97 -7.95 2.91 1.82
N ASP A 98 -8.53 3.99 2.34
CA ASP A 98 -9.36 4.92 1.57
C ASP A 98 -8.56 5.61 0.46
N PHE A 99 -7.31 5.99 0.72
CA PHE A 99 -6.43 6.56 -0.29
C PHE A 99 -6.19 5.57 -1.43
N ILE A 100 -5.87 4.31 -1.11
CA ILE A 100 -5.65 3.25 -2.10
C ILE A 100 -6.92 3.02 -2.92
N ASP A 101 -8.06 2.85 -2.24
CA ASP A 101 -9.32 2.58 -2.93
C ASP A 101 -9.70 3.74 -3.86
N ASN A 102 -9.62 4.98 -3.41
CA ASN A 102 -10.01 6.14 -4.22
C ASN A 102 -9.04 6.41 -5.38
N THR A 103 -7.74 6.20 -5.18
CA THR A 103 -6.71 6.47 -6.19
C THR A 103 -6.77 5.43 -7.31
N TYR A 104 -6.95 4.15 -6.96
CA TYR A 104 -6.85 3.04 -7.90
C TYR A 104 -8.21 2.44 -8.30
N GLN A 105 -9.35 3.01 -7.88
CA GLN A 105 -10.71 2.50 -8.18
C GLN A 105 -11.02 2.27 -9.66
N ARG A 106 -10.37 3.00 -10.58
CA ARG A 106 -10.56 2.85 -12.03
C ARG A 106 -9.74 1.72 -12.65
N GLY A 107 -8.98 0.99 -11.83
CA GLY A 107 -8.35 -0.25 -12.24
C GLY A 107 -9.37 -1.29 -12.70
N GLY A 108 -8.94 -2.18 -13.57
CA GLY A 108 -9.62 -3.46 -13.75
C GLY A 108 -9.69 -4.23 -12.43
N ASN A 109 -10.53 -5.26 -12.36
CA ASN A 109 -10.62 -6.11 -11.18
C ASN A 109 -9.31 -6.89 -11.01
N TYR A 110 -8.43 -6.40 -10.14
CA TYR A 110 -7.13 -6.99 -9.86
C TYR A 110 -7.00 -7.38 -8.40
N GLN A 111 -6.43 -8.55 -8.14
CA GLN A 111 -5.93 -8.90 -6.81
C GLN A 111 -4.46 -8.52 -6.71
N VAL A 112 -4.07 -7.99 -5.55
CA VAL A 112 -2.79 -7.31 -5.34
C VAL A 112 -2.11 -7.88 -4.10
N TRP A 113 -0.85 -8.31 -4.23
CA TRP A 113 -0.02 -8.66 -3.08
C TRP A 113 0.27 -7.44 -2.19
N MET A 114 0.21 -7.65 -0.88
CA MET A 114 0.59 -6.69 0.16
C MET A 114 1.51 -7.32 1.19
N GLY A 115 2.11 -6.52 2.07
CA GLY A 115 3.18 -6.92 2.98
C GLY A 115 2.76 -7.69 4.22
N ALA A 116 1.68 -8.47 4.20
CA ALA A 116 1.15 -9.17 5.37
C ALA A 116 1.15 -10.71 5.19
N SER A 117 1.46 -11.42 6.27
CA SER A 117 1.54 -12.87 6.32
C SER A 117 1.39 -13.40 7.75
N ASP A 118 0.84 -14.61 7.90
CA ASP A 118 0.84 -15.40 9.13
C ASP A 118 1.68 -16.69 9.01
N SER A 119 2.50 -16.83 7.96
CA SER A 119 3.30 -18.04 7.69
C SER A 119 4.30 -18.40 8.80
N ALA A 120 4.62 -17.44 9.68
CA ALA A 120 5.50 -17.66 10.82
C ALA A 120 4.77 -18.35 11.99
N ILE A 121 3.50 -18.00 12.22
CA ILE A 121 2.65 -18.52 13.29
C ILE A 121 1.21 -18.48 12.74
N GLU A 122 0.69 -19.65 12.39
CA GLU A 122 -0.67 -19.84 11.87
C GLU A 122 -1.71 -19.04 12.68
N GLY A 123 -2.49 -18.22 11.99
CA GLY A 123 -3.51 -17.35 12.59
C GLY A 123 -2.97 -16.05 13.18
N GLU A 124 -1.66 -15.80 13.26
CA GLU A 124 -1.09 -14.53 13.67
C GLU A 124 -0.58 -13.70 12.48
N TRP A 125 -1.46 -12.83 12.00
CA TRP A 125 -1.18 -11.97 10.85
C TRP A 125 -0.31 -10.78 11.23
N ARG A 126 0.85 -10.72 10.57
CA ARG A 126 1.88 -9.72 10.81
C ARG A 126 2.22 -8.97 9.53
N TRP A 127 2.59 -7.71 9.67
CA TRP A 127 3.38 -7.06 8.62
C TRP A 127 4.75 -7.73 8.57
N VAL A 128 5.19 -8.11 7.38
CA VAL A 128 6.48 -8.81 7.14
C VAL A 128 7.42 -8.02 6.25
N THR A 129 7.01 -6.83 5.82
CA THR A 129 7.81 -5.89 5.03
C THR A 129 7.69 -4.48 5.59
N GLY A 130 8.56 -3.57 5.12
CA GLY A 130 8.50 -2.16 5.51
C GLY A 130 8.92 -1.87 6.95
N PRO A 131 8.74 -0.62 7.41
CA PRO A 131 9.02 -0.22 8.79
C PRO A 131 8.20 -0.99 9.85
N GLU A 132 7.04 -1.52 9.48
CA GLU A 132 6.15 -2.26 10.38
C GLU A 132 6.51 -3.75 10.52
N ALA A 133 7.56 -4.22 9.84
CA ALA A 133 7.94 -5.63 9.84
C ALA A 133 8.05 -6.22 11.25
N GLY A 134 7.31 -7.31 11.50
CA GLY A 134 7.19 -7.99 12.79
C GLY A 134 5.95 -7.60 13.61
N GLN A 135 5.27 -6.50 13.27
CA GLN A 135 4.08 -6.04 13.99
C GLN A 135 2.90 -6.98 13.76
N LEU A 136 2.35 -7.52 14.85
CA LEU A 136 1.06 -8.23 14.86
C LEU A 136 -0.06 -7.20 14.69
N PHE A 137 -0.95 -7.41 13.72
CA PHE A 137 -2.13 -6.56 13.54
C PHE A 137 -3.44 -7.34 13.66
N TRP A 138 -3.43 -8.66 13.49
CA TRP A 138 -4.61 -9.50 13.64
C TRP A 138 -4.26 -10.90 14.15
N ARG A 139 -5.11 -11.47 15.00
CA ARG A 139 -5.03 -12.88 15.39
C ARG A 139 -6.37 -13.58 15.19
N THR A 140 -6.37 -14.66 14.43
CA THR A 140 -7.53 -15.54 14.24
C THR A 140 -7.74 -16.40 15.49
N GLU A 141 -8.97 -16.41 16.01
CA GLU A 141 -9.39 -17.24 17.15
C GLU A 141 -10.14 -18.50 16.70
N SER A 142 -10.88 -18.42 15.60
CA SER A 142 -11.54 -19.57 14.96
C SER A 142 -11.75 -19.30 13.50
N THR A 143 -11.66 -20.34 12.66
CA THR A 143 -12.06 -20.32 11.25
C THR A 143 -13.36 -21.08 10.96
N LYS A 144 -13.91 -21.80 11.96
CA LYS A 144 -15.11 -22.65 11.82
C LYS A 144 -15.99 -22.63 13.08
N PRO A 145 -17.33 -22.55 12.95
CA PRO A 145 -18.12 -22.39 11.73
C PRO A 145 -18.14 -20.95 11.19
N VAL A 146 -17.63 -20.00 11.98
CA VAL A 146 -17.54 -18.57 11.67
C VAL A 146 -16.11 -18.14 11.96
N ILE A 147 -15.56 -17.26 11.12
CA ILE A 147 -14.25 -16.68 11.36
C ILE A 147 -14.37 -15.59 12.43
N THR A 148 -13.53 -15.69 13.44
CA THR A 148 -13.45 -14.75 14.56
C THR A 148 -11.99 -14.47 14.87
N GLY A 149 -11.72 -13.29 15.42
CA GLY A 149 -10.36 -12.91 15.77
C GLY A 149 -10.30 -11.59 16.52
N VAL A 150 -9.07 -11.23 16.90
CA VAL A 150 -8.74 -10.03 17.65
C VAL A 150 -7.84 -9.13 16.80
N ALA A 151 -8.28 -7.90 16.60
CA ALA A 151 -7.49 -6.86 15.95
C ALA A 151 -6.54 -6.19 16.96
N PHE A 152 -5.27 -6.09 16.61
CA PHE A 152 -4.22 -5.34 17.31
C PHE A 152 -3.84 -4.05 16.56
N GLY A 153 -4.24 -3.95 15.29
CA GLY A 153 -4.07 -2.77 14.43
C GLY A 153 -5.22 -2.67 13.43
N PHE A 154 -5.06 -1.80 12.43
CA PHE A 154 -6.02 -1.72 11.34
C PHE A 154 -6.05 -3.00 10.53
N GLU A 155 -7.25 -3.42 10.13
CA GLU A 155 -7.51 -4.54 9.25
C GLU A 155 -8.71 -4.24 8.37
N SER A 156 -8.79 -4.91 7.21
CA SER A 156 -9.93 -4.81 6.30
C SER A 156 -10.24 -6.17 5.65
N TRP A 157 -10.21 -7.23 6.46
CA TRP A 157 -10.46 -8.61 6.03
C TRP A 157 -11.83 -8.77 5.40
N GLY A 158 -11.84 -9.40 4.21
CA GLY A 158 -12.98 -9.61 3.33
C GLY A 158 -14.17 -10.30 3.97
N ALA A 159 -15.38 -9.96 3.51
CA ALA A 159 -16.58 -10.79 3.63
C ALA A 159 -17.10 -11.11 2.23
N HIS A 160 -17.00 -12.37 1.81
CA HIS A 160 -17.45 -12.84 0.50
C HIS A 160 -18.86 -13.45 0.58
N ARG A 161 -19.68 -13.11 -0.42
CA ARG A 161 -21.03 -13.64 -0.58
C ARG A 161 -20.98 -14.98 -1.31
N TYR A 162 -20.91 -16.10 -0.60
CA TYR A 162 -21.07 -17.45 -1.16
C TYR A 162 -22.39 -18.10 -0.71
N TYR A 163 -23.16 -18.68 -1.64
CA TYR A 163 -24.38 -19.43 -1.30
C TYR A 163 -23.97 -20.84 -0.90
N SER A 164 -24.19 -21.21 0.36
CA SER A 164 -24.18 -22.61 0.74
C SER A 164 -25.61 -23.03 1.11
N PRO A 165 -26.21 -24.04 0.45
CA PRO A 165 -27.52 -24.55 0.81
C PRO A 165 -27.54 -25.28 2.17
N TYR A 166 -26.39 -25.41 2.86
CA TYR A 166 -26.25 -26.07 4.15
C TYR A 166 -26.22 -25.11 5.35
N TYR A 167 -26.09 -23.79 5.13
CA TYR A 167 -26.04 -22.78 6.19
C TYR A 167 -27.01 -21.63 5.85
N ASP A 168 -27.83 -21.20 6.80
CA ASP A 168 -28.80 -20.10 6.64
C ASP A 168 -28.07 -18.74 6.57
N GLY A 169 -27.49 -18.42 5.41
CA GLY A 169 -26.85 -17.12 5.14
C GLY A 169 -25.51 -17.17 4.38
N TYR A 170 -25.15 -16.04 3.77
CA TYR A 170 -24.02 -15.87 2.84
C TYR A 170 -22.87 -15.04 3.45
N TRP A 171 -21.94 -15.60 4.22
CA TRP A 171 -20.71 -14.87 4.56
C TRP A 171 -19.51 -15.81 4.71
N TYR A 172 -18.60 -15.79 3.74
CA TYR A 172 -17.26 -16.33 3.87
C TYR A 172 -16.36 -15.17 4.27
N PHE A 173 -16.03 -15.10 5.55
CA PHE A 173 -15.13 -14.07 6.06
C PHE A 173 -13.69 -14.45 5.74
N GLU A 174 -12.77 -13.51 5.82
CA GLU A 174 -11.33 -13.72 5.74
C GLU A 174 -10.72 -13.29 7.09
N PRO A 175 -9.49 -13.71 7.44
CA PRO A 175 -8.71 -14.74 6.77
C PRO A 175 -9.31 -16.13 7.08
N SER A 176 -9.54 -16.90 6.04
CA SER A 176 -10.27 -18.17 6.13
C SER A 176 -9.38 -19.40 6.24
N ASN A 177 -8.11 -19.23 5.93
CA ASN A 177 -7.12 -20.26 5.69
C ASN A 177 -7.65 -21.37 4.76
N GLY A 178 -8.41 -20.99 3.72
CA GLY A 178 -9.25 -21.89 2.94
C GLY A 178 -8.83 -22.00 1.48
N GLY A 179 -7.88 -22.89 1.19
CA GLY A 179 -7.47 -23.22 -0.18
C GLY A 179 -7.96 -24.60 -0.67
N GLU A 180 -8.13 -24.76 -1.99
CA GLU A 180 -8.40 -26.06 -2.65
C GLU A 180 -7.30 -27.12 -2.43
N LEU A 181 -6.17 -26.73 -1.81
CA LEU A 181 -5.02 -27.59 -1.52
C LEU A 181 -4.69 -27.73 -0.01
N GLY A 182 -5.59 -27.28 0.88
CA GLY A 182 -5.42 -27.36 2.33
C GLY A 182 -4.74 -26.12 2.93
N ASN A 183 -5.02 -25.91 4.22
CA ASN A 183 -4.53 -24.89 5.15
C ASN A 183 -3.11 -24.36 4.84
N ASN A 184 -3.01 -23.38 3.94
CA ASN A 184 -1.73 -22.82 3.50
C ASN A 184 -1.97 -21.45 2.84
N GLU A 185 -3.02 -20.74 3.25
CA GLU A 185 -3.28 -19.38 2.76
C GLU A 185 -2.57 -18.38 3.68
N ASP A 186 -1.25 -18.33 3.58
CA ASP A 186 -0.47 -17.62 4.60
C ASP A 186 -0.12 -16.16 4.24
N PHE A 187 -0.66 -15.64 3.15
CA PHE A 187 -0.23 -14.37 2.56
C PHE A 187 -1.40 -13.50 2.15
N ALA A 188 -1.35 -12.23 2.55
CA ALA A 188 -2.44 -11.30 2.33
C ALA A 188 -2.40 -10.67 0.95
N THR A 189 -3.59 -10.42 0.43
CA THR A 189 -3.84 -9.65 -0.78
C THR A 189 -5.04 -8.73 -0.58
N PHE A 190 -5.16 -7.71 -1.40
CA PHE A 190 -6.38 -6.89 -1.47
C PHE A 190 -6.82 -6.69 -2.93
N ALA A 191 -8.08 -6.32 -3.12
CA ALA A 191 -8.65 -6.10 -4.46
C ALA A 191 -8.69 -4.62 -4.85
N ILE A 192 -8.43 -4.34 -6.12
CA ILE A 192 -8.61 -3.03 -6.77
C ILE A 192 -9.67 -3.17 -7.87
N GLY A 193 -10.41 -2.09 -8.17
CA GLY A 193 -11.31 -2.02 -9.34
C GLY A 193 -12.71 -2.61 -9.18
N ARG A 194 -12.99 -3.28 -8.05
CA ARG A 194 -14.26 -3.98 -7.80
C ARG A 194 -15.40 -3.06 -7.38
N GLY A 195 -15.70 -2.01 -8.17
CA GLY A 195 -16.96 -1.26 -8.23
C GLY A 195 -17.61 -0.72 -6.95
N THR A 196 -17.02 -0.87 -5.76
CA THR A 196 -17.63 -0.51 -4.48
C THR A 196 -16.55 -0.10 -3.48
N PRO A 197 -16.27 1.20 -3.29
CA PRO A 197 -15.51 1.65 -2.13
C PRO A 197 -16.23 1.14 -0.85
N ASN A 198 -15.46 0.71 0.16
CA ASN A 198 -15.94 0.33 1.50
C ASN A 198 -16.50 -1.09 1.71
N ILE A 199 -16.16 -2.07 0.88
CA ILE A 199 -16.34 -3.48 1.27
C ILE A 199 -14.95 -4.03 1.55
N THR A 200 -14.69 -4.46 2.79
CA THR A 200 -13.68 -5.44 3.21
C THR A 200 -13.07 -6.23 2.04
N ARG A 201 -11.78 -6.06 1.74
CA ARG A 201 -11.15 -6.62 0.52
C ARG A 201 -9.99 -7.54 0.77
N TRP A 202 -9.48 -7.59 2.00
CA TRP A 202 -8.28 -8.38 2.22
C TRP A 202 -8.63 -9.86 2.17
N ARG A 203 -7.81 -10.63 1.50
CA ARG A 203 -7.93 -12.07 1.35
C ARG A 203 -6.60 -12.68 1.66
N ASP A 204 -6.62 -13.75 2.41
CA ASP A 204 -5.51 -14.65 2.49
C ASP A 204 -5.48 -15.55 1.26
N LEU A 205 -4.27 -15.85 0.78
CA LEU A 205 -4.02 -16.72 -0.38
C LEU A 205 -2.72 -17.49 -0.16
N PRO A 206 -2.55 -18.64 -0.83
CA PRO A 206 -1.29 -19.35 -0.81
C PRO A 206 -0.17 -18.56 -1.49
N GLY A 207 1.01 -18.56 -0.89
CA GLY A 207 2.16 -17.78 -1.38
C GLY A 207 2.90 -18.40 -2.56
N GLU A 208 2.74 -19.70 -2.79
CA GLU A 208 3.40 -20.45 -3.86
C GLU A 208 2.44 -20.79 -5.01
N TYR A 209 3.00 -21.09 -6.19
CA TYR A 209 2.26 -21.50 -7.39
C TYR A 209 1.43 -22.78 -7.17
N SER A 210 0.21 -22.65 -6.67
CA SER A 210 -0.83 -23.68 -6.83
C SER A 210 -1.51 -23.53 -8.19
N ARG A 211 -1.91 -24.66 -8.79
CA ARG A 211 -2.67 -24.69 -10.06
C ARG A 211 -4.01 -23.96 -9.85
N GLY A 212 -4.05 -22.67 -10.18
CA GLY A 212 -5.24 -21.81 -10.00
C GLY A 212 -4.89 -20.36 -9.66
N LEU A 213 -3.79 -20.13 -8.92
CA LEU A 213 -3.36 -18.77 -8.54
C LEU A 213 -2.95 -17.88 -9.71
N ARG A 214 -2.60 -18.50 -10.85
CA ARG A 214 -2.14 -17.78 -12.04
C ARG A 214 -3.14 -16.74 -12.56
N ASP A 215 -4.42 -16.92 -12.26
CA ASP A 215 -5.46 -16.00 -12.72
C ASP A 215 -5.92 -15.01 -11.63
N TRP A 216 -5.53 -15.23 -10.38
CA TRP A 216 -6.13 -14.53 -9.23
C TRP A 216 -5.32 -13.30 -8.86
N VAL A 217 -4.00 -13.45 -8.61
CA VAL A 217 -3.12 -12.32 -8.26
C VAL A 217 -2.36 -11.82 -9.47
N GLN A 218 -2.72 -10.63 -9.94
CA GLN A 218 -2.10 -10.03 -11.13
C GLN A 218 -1.28 -8.79 -10.82
N CYS A 219 -1.22 -8.36 -9.57
CA CYS A 219 -0.48 -7.16 -9.18
C CYS A 219 0.24 -7.35 -7.85
N TYR A 220 1.21 -6.47 -7.59
CA TYR A 220 1.68 -6.15 -6.24
C TYR A 220 1.76 -4.64 -6.10
N MET A 221 1.59 -4.13 -4.88
CA MET A 221 1.75 -2.70 -4.63
C MET A 221 2.98 -2.44 -3.79
N VAL A 222 3.76 -1.47 -4.25
CA VAL A 222 4.99 -1.02 -3.60
C VAL A 222 4.68 0.23 -2.82
N GLU A 223 5.21 0.30 -1.61
CA GLU A 223 5.22 1.49 -0.77
C GLU A 223 6.65 1.95 -0.55
N TYR A 224 6.82 3.28 -0.57
CA TYR A 224 8.05 3.96 -0.22
C TYR A 224 7.78 4.81 1.03
N SER A 225 8.00 4.20 2.20
CA SER A 225 7.70 4.80 3.49
C SER A 225 8.61 5.98 3.80
N ILE A 226 8.02 7.14 4.07
CA ILE A 226 8.72 8.28 4.64
C ILE A 226 8.60 8.17 6.16
N PRO A 227 9.69 7.97 6.91
CA PRO A 227 9.62 8.00 8.35
C PRO A 227 9.08 9.37 8.81
N GLU A 228 8.08 9.35 9.69
CA GLU A 228 7.52 10.55 10.31
C GLU A 228 8.64 11.50 10.79
N PRO A 229 8.44 12.83 10.83
CA PRO A 229 9.48 13.79 11.20
C PRO A 229 10.21 13.46 12.53
N ALA A 230 9.52 12.79 13.47
CA ALA A 230 10.11 12.30 14.71
C ALA A 230 11.18 11.21 14.50
N SER A 231 11.01 10.34 13.51
CA SER A 231 11.94 9.25 13.17
C SER A 231 13.12 9.71 12.30
N MET A 232 12.98 10.79 11.53
CA MET A 232 14.11 11.40 10.81
C MET A 232 15.17 12.00 11.74
N THR A 233 14.75 12.52 12.91
CA THR A 233 15.67 13.09 13.91
C THR A 233 16.61 12.02 14.46
N LEU A 234 16.15 10.79 14.63
CA LEU A 234 16.96 9.69 15.17
C LEU A 234 18.00 9.16 14.17
N MET A 235 17.63 9.09 12.87
CA MET A 235 18.54 8.69 11.78
C MET A 235 19.68 9.70 11.55
N MET A 236 19.39 11.01 11.61
CA MET A 236 20.40 12.07 11.45
C MET A 236 21.41 12.09 12.61
N VAL A 237 20.99 11.76 13.84
CA VAL A 237 21.88 11.68 15.00
C VAL A 237 22.85 10.49 14.92
N ALA A 238 22.41 9.35 14.37
CA ALA A 238 23.26 8.18 14.17
C ALA A 238 24.36 8.40 13.12
N ALA A 239 24.09 9.15 12.04
CA ALA A 239 25.07 9.45 11.00
C ALA A 239 26.17 10.44 11.43
N LEU A 240 25.93 11.25 12.47
CA LEU A 240 26.89 12.24 12.99
C LEU A 240 27.84 11.67 14.06
N ALA A 241 27.60 10.45 14.54
CA ALA A 241 28.39 9.82 15.61
C ALA A 241 29.54 8.93 15.08
N PHE A 242 30.35 9.42 14.13
CA PHE A 242 31.66 8.82 13.85
C PHE A 242 32.75 9.54 14.65
N PRO A 243 33.44 8.88 15.60
CA PRO A 243 34.52 9.51 16.34
C PRO A 243 35.71 9.79 15.42
N ARG A 244 36.14 11.07 15.37
CA ARG A 244 37.41 11.47 14.76
C ARG A 244 38.54 10.68 15.41
N ARG A 245 39.12 9.74 14.67
CA ARG A 245 40.34 9.02 15.07
C ARG A 245 41.49 10.05 15.12
N GLY A 246 41.88 10.44 16.32
CA GLY A 246 42.98 11.37 16.55
C GLY A 246 44.28 10.83 15.97
N GLN A 247 44.95 11.64 15.15
CA GLN A 247 46.34 11.40 14.78
C GLN A 247 47.20 11.48 16.04
N ARG A 248 47.72 10.35 16.51
CA ARG A 248 48.86 10.35 17.45
C ARG A 248 50.14 10.40 16.64
N ARG A 249 50.96 11.39 17.03
CA ARG A 249 52.22 11.81 16.42
C ARG A 249 53.25 10.68 16.38
N ALA A 250 54.10 10.73 15.36
CA ALA A 250 55.28 9.91 15.20
C ALA A 250 56.21 10.00 16.41
N ALA A 251 56.77 8.86 16.82
CA ALA A 251 57.88 8.78 17.76
C ALA A 251 59.20 8.88 16.98
N CYS A 252 60.08 9.79 17.43
CA CYS A 252 61.53 9.66 17.39
C CYS A 252 62.00 9.64 18.84
#